data_AF-A0AAN8ZA19-F1
#
_entry.id   AF-A0AAN8ZA19-F1
#
_cell.length_a   1.000
_cell.length_b   1.000
_cell.length_c   1.000
_cell.angle_alpha   90.00
_cell.angle_beta   90.00
_cell.angle_gamma   90.00
#
_symmetry.space_group_name_H-M   'P 1'
#
loop_
_entity.id
_entity.type
_entity.pdbx_description
1 polymer ?
#
loop_
_entity_poly.entity_id
_entity_poly.type
_entity_poly.pdbx_seq_one_letter_code
_entity_poly.pdbx_strand_id
1 'polypeptide(L)'
;MSLGISLSSMATTAKLMCIVLFLLHLHPSCSGPVSGQIGPLESVPELEKAMYITLDGYPCVRLLNLSGEIGCANPGRDKVVAPIVKFDNALELAQGLAISVRATLNQRLSRDSKFAMNIGGVLVESKTELQKESDGFSPVEKFPQAEFAPYKRTSYEWNPNGFGIIRKPYNFPVFLLSPGDTLTLQEVALKNAKRGQPYAVDVAEFNLVMQTTKAGTHNSESCLKESTCLPLGGYGKGKMGTLVDTELLMLHISSVQWL
;
A
#
# COMPACT_ATOMS: atom_id res chain seq x y z
N MET A 1 60.80 54.69 30.71
CA MET A 1 59.40 54.64 30.22
C MET A 1 58.79 53.36 30.76
N SER A 2 57.94 53.50 31.78
CA SER A 2 57.21 52.41 32.42
C SER A 2 55.89 52.21 31.68
N LEU A 3 55.63 51.01 31.16
CA LEU A 3 54.30 50.60 30.71
C LEU A 3 53.71 49.67 31.76
N GLY A 4 52.80 50.23 32.57
CA GLY A 4 51.97 49.48 33.49
C GLY A 4 50.88 48.73 32.73
N ILE A 5 50.92 47.40 32.77
CA ILE A 5 49.83 46.56 32.29
C ILE A 5 48.80 46.47 33.43
N SER A 6 47.59 46.99 33.15
CA SER A 6 46.47 47.01 34.09
C SER A 6 46.04 45.59 34.47
N LEU A 7 45.92 45.34 35.78
CA LEU A 7 45.41 44.10 36.39
C LEU A 7 43.97 43.75 35.93
N SER A 8 43.24 44.69 35.33
CA SER A 8 41.89 44.47 34.80
C SER A 8 41.84 43.64 33.51
N SER A 9 42.96 43.47 32.80
CA SER A 9 43.01 42.76 31.51
C SER A 9 43.12 41.23 31.63
N MET A 10 43.73 40.72 32.72
CA MET A 10 43.88 39.27 32.93
C MET A 10 42.61 38.58 33.44
N ALA A 11 41.72 39.31 34.11
CA ALA A 11 40.46 38.75 34.63
C ALA A 11 39.41 38.52 33.53
N THR A 12 39.44 39.33 32.47
CA THR A 12 38.52 39.22 31.33
C THR A 12 38.93 38.11 30.37
N THR A 13 40.23 37.89 30.16
CA THR A 13 40.72 36.79 29.31
C THR A 13 40.51 35.42 29.95
N ALA A 14 40.68 35.29 31.26
CA ALA A 14 40.38 34.05 31.99
C ALA A 14 38.87 33.71 32.00
N LYS A 15 37.99 34.72 32.13
CA LYS A 15 36.53 34.53 32.02
C LYS A 15 36.09 34.14 30.61
N LEU A 16 36.69 34.72 29.57
CA LEU A 16 36.37 34.38 28.19
C LEU A 16 36.80 32.94 27.84
N MET A 17 37.95 32.49 28.37
CA MET A 17 38.47 31.14 28.16
C MET A 17 37.63 30.06 28.87
N CYS A 18 37.12 30.34 30.08
CA CYS A 18 36.20 29.44 30.78
C CYS A 18 34.84 29.30 30.08
N ILE A 19 34.34 30.37 29.45
CA ILE A 19 33.07 30.33 28.70
C ILE A 19 33.22 29.50 27.41
N VAL A 20 34.36 29.60 26.72
CA VAL A 20 34.65 28.78 25.52
C VAL A 20 34.80 27.30 25.88
N LEU A 21 35.42 26.97 27.02
CA LEU A 21 35.52 25.59 27.50
C LEU A 21 34.17 25.01 27.95
N PHE A 22 33.29 25.81 28.56
CA PHE A 22 31.92 25.36 28.87
C PHE A 22 31.06 25.14 27.63
N LEU A 23 31.22 25.95 26.58
CA LEU A 23 30.49 25.78 25.30
C LEU A 23 30.96 24.55 24.50
N LEU A 24 32.19 24.07 24.70
CA LEU A 24 32.70 22.83 24.10
C LEU A 24 32.22 21.55 24.81
N HIS A 25 31.83 21.64 26.09
CA HIS A 25 31.31 20.50 26.87
C HIS A 25 29.78 20.37 26.86
N LEU A 26 29.08 21.29 26.18
CA LEU A 26 27.62 21.32 26.06
C LEU A 26 27.13 20.97 24.66
N HIS A 27 27.91 20.22 23.86
CA HIS A 27 27.30 19.45 22.78
C HIS A 27 26.49 18.33 23.42
N PRO A 28 25.14 18.37 23.37
CA PRO A 28 24.39 17.16 23.56
C PRO A 28 24.91 16.24 22.45
N SER A 29 25.29 15.03 22.81
CA SER A 29 25.51 13.99 21.82
C SER A 29 24.26 13.96 20.95
N CYS A 30 24.38 14.55 19.76
CA CYS A 30 23.35 14.49 18.75
C CYS A 30 23.36 13.02 18.36
N SER A 31 22.49 12.26 19.02
CA SER A 31 22.04 10.95 18.60
C SER A 31 21.46 11.14 17.21
N GLY A 32 22.33 11.13 16.20
CA GLY A 32 21.91 10.92 14.84
C GLY A 32 21.08 9.64 14.78
N PRO A 33 20.19 9.50 13.79
CA PRO A 33 19.46 8.27 13.62
C PRO A 33 20.48 7.13 13.58
N VAL A 34 20.21 6.07 14.33
CA VAL A 34 20.98 4.82 14.35
C VAL A 34 21.25 4.43 12.90
N SER A 35 22.43 4.79 12.41
CA SER A 35 23.04 4.11 11.28
C SER A 35 23.38 2.75 11.86
N GLY A 36 22.44 1.81 11.75
CA GLY A 36 22.63 0.45 12.24
C GLY A 36 23.95 -0.03 11.69
N GLN A 37 24.95 -0.18 12.56
CA GLN A 37 26.11 -0.98 12.23
C GLN A 37 25.55 -2.37 11.98
N ILE A 38 25.40 -2.72 10.71
CA ILE A 38 25.12 -4.08 10.31
C ILE A 38 26.33 -4.85 10.82
N GLY A 39 26.12 -5.68 11.85
CA GLY A 39 27.15 -6.60 12.32
C GLY A 39 27.65 -7.48 11.18
N PRO A 40 28.74 -8.24 11.37
CA PRO A 40 29.16 -9.20 10.36
C PRO A 40 27.95 -10.08 9.98
N LEU A 41 27.61 -10.08 8.68
CA LEU A 41 26.55 -10.92 8.14
C LEU A 41 27.06 -12.36 8.10
N GLU A 42 26.45 -13.25 8.88
CA GLU A 42 26.89 -14.63 9.06
C GLU A 42 26.22 -15.58 8.05
N SER A 43 25.15 -15.14 7.37
CA SER A 43 24.41 -15.98 6.43
C SER A 43 23.69 -15.21 5.31
N VAL A 44 23.27 -15.93 4.26
CA VAL A 44 22.48 -15.38 3.15
C VAL A 44 21.12 -14.81 3.61
N PRO A 45 20.35 -15.46 4.51
CA PRO A 45 19.12 -14.89 5.05
C PRO A 45 19.32 -13.56 5.80
N GLU A 46 20.46 -13.40 6.48
CA GLU A 46 20.77 -12.13 7.15
C GLU A 46 21.06 -11.00 6.17
N LEU A 47 21.78 -11.31 5.08
CA LEU A 47 21.98 -10.37 3.98
C LEU A 47 20.64 -9.97 3.35
N GLU A 48 19.76 -10.94 3.09
CA GLU A 48 18.42 -10.67 2.54
C GLU A 48 17.62 -9.73 3.45
N LYS A 49 17.62 -10.00 4.76
CA LYS A 49 16.94 -9.15 5.75
C LYS A 49 17.56 -7.74 5.87
N ALA A 50 18.85 -7.58 5.57
CA ALA A 50 19.50 -6.29 5.52
C ALA A 50 19.20 -5.50 4.23
N MET A 51 18.89 -6.21 3.12
CA MET A 51 18.60 -5.61 1.82
C MET A 51 17.11 -5.27 1.62
N TYR A 52 16.21 -6.08 2.17
CA TYR A 52 14.77 -5.96 1.97
C TYR A 52 14.04 -5.57 3.24
N ILE A 53 13.07 -4.68 3.09
CA ILE A 53 12.10 -4.34 4.12
C ILE A 53 10.75 -4.89 3.67
N THR A 54 10.16 -5.76 4.49
CA THR A 54 8.80 -6.26 4.26
C THR A 54 7.80 -5.21 4.74
N LEU A 55 6.79 -4.90 3.91
CA LEU A 55 5.69 -4.02 4.29
C LEU A 55 4.43 -4.86 4.49
N ASP A 56 3.71 -4.62 5.58
CA ASP A 56 2.41 -5.25 5.81
C ASP A 56 1.31 -4.48 5.08
N GLY A 57 0.51 -5.21 4.31
CA GLY A 57 -0.58 -4.60 3.56
C GLY A 57 -1.67 -5.57 3.14
N TYR A 58 -2.84 -5.00 2.85
CA TYR A 58 -4.02 -5.70 2.40
C TYR A 58 -4.12 -5.61 0.87
N PRO A 59 -3.98 -6.72 0.13
CA PRO A 59 -4.02 -6.69 -1.31
C PRO A 59 -5.44 -6.46 -1.85
N CYS A 60 -5.54 -5.69 -2.92
CA CYS A 60 -6.67 -5.74 -3.83
C CYS A 60 -6.57 -7.04 -4.65
N VAL A 61 -7.62 -7.86 -4.63
CA VAL A 61 -7.62 -9.17 -5.30
C VAL A 61 -8.44 -9.16 -6.58
N ARG A 62 -8.18 -10.13 -7.46
CA ARG A 62 -8.92 -10.34 -8.71
C ARG A 62 -10.14 -11.22 -8.45
N LEU A 63 -11.32 -10.74 -8.83
CA LEU A 63 -12.54 -11.53 -8.87
C LEU A 63 -12.98 -11.70 -10.33
N LEU A 64 -13.68 -12.80 -10.60
CA LEU A 64 -14.14 -13.16 -11.93
C LEU A 64 -15.66 -13.26 -11.96
N ASN A 65 -16.25 -12.78 -13.04
CA ASN A 65 -17.65 -13.00 -13.39
C ASN A 65 -17.73 -13.61 -14.80
N LEU A 66 -18.95 -13.83 -15.31
CA LEU A 66 -19.16 -14.38 -16.65
C LEU A 66 -18.63 -13.44 -17.75
N SER A 67 -18.67 -12.13 -17.51
CA SER A 67 -18.27 -11.10 -18.46
C SER A 67 -16.77 -10.79 -18.45
N GLY A 68 -16.02 -11.28 -17.47
CA GLY A 68 -14.58 -11.02 -17.35
C GLY A 68 -14.10 -10.81 -15.91
N GLU A 69 -13.18 -9.87 -15.77
CA GLU A 69 -12.35 -9.69 -14.58
C GLU A 69 -12.64 -8.34 -13.90
N ILE A 70 -12.56 -8.33 -12.56
CA ILE A 70 -12.62 -7.10 -11.75
C ILE A 70 -11.54 -7.15 -10.65
N GLY A 71 -11.13 -5.99 -10.15
CA GLY A 71 -10.10 -5.89 -9.12
C GLY A 71 -8.68 -5.98 -9.69
N CYS A 72 -7.70 -6.36 -8.87
CA CYS A 72 -6.28 -6.16 -9.16
C CYS A 72 -5.51 -7.49 -9.26
N ALA A 73 -4.53 -7.54 -10.15
CA ALA A 73 -3.53 -8.62 -10.20
C ALA A 73 -2.24 -8.13 -10.87
N ASN A 74 -1.15 -8.88 -10.69
CA ASN A 74 0.04 -8.70 -11.51
C ASN A 74 -0.31 -8.92 -13.01
N PRO A 75 0.28 -8.15 -13.94
CA PRO A 75 0.02 -8.27 -15.39
C PRO A 75 0.57 -9.57 -16.00
N GLY A 76 1.35 -10.35 -15.25
CA GLY A 76 2.01 -11.56 -15.74
C GLY A 76 2.17 -12.63 -14.67
N ARG A 77 3.11 -13.56 -14.93
CA ARG A 77 3.38 -14.72 -14.07
C ARG A 77 4.40 -14.45 -12.97
N ASP A 78 5.10 -13.32 -13.08
CA ASP A 78 6.20 -12.97 -12.21
C ASP A 78 5.85 -11.82 -11.27
N LYS A 79 6.75 -11.59 -10.31
CA LYS A 79 6.69 -10.45 -9.42
C LYS A 79 6.85 -9.16 -10.23
N VAL A 80 6.21 -8.08 -9.79
CA VAL A 80 6.40 -6.77 -10.40
C VAL A 80 7.36 -5.96 -9.52
N VAL A 81 8.38 -5.36 -10.11
CA VAL A 81 9.30 -4.45 -9.41
C VAL A 81 9.13 -3.06 -10.01
N ALA A 82 8.91 -2.07 -9.16
CA ALA A 82 8.71 -0.69 -9.60
C ALA A 82 9.35 0.31 -8.62
N PRO A 83 9.97 1.40 -9.12
CA PRO A 83 10.47 2.47 -8.26
C PRO A 83 9.34 3.11 -7.45
N ILE A 84 9.65 3.43 -6.19
CA ILE A 84 8.73 4.14 -5.31
C ILE A 84 8.82 5.63 -5.59
N VAL A 85 7.76 6.21 -6.11
CA VAL A 85 7.63 7.65 -6.40
C VAL A 85 6.48 8.19 -5.57
N LYS A 86 6.38 9.51 -5.31
CA LYS A 86 5.16 10.13 -4.76
C LYS A 86 4.26 10.67 -5.88
N PHE A 87 2.96 10.42 -5.85
CA PHE A 87 1.99 10.81 -6.89
C PHE A 87 1.74 12.26 -6.69
N ASP A 88 2.07 13.00 -7.72
CA ASP A 88 1.65 14.37 -7.88
C ASP A 88 1.01 14.50 -9.26
N ASN A 89 0.02 15.38 -9.36
CA ASN A 89 -0.75 15.59 -10.58
C ASN A 89 0.14 16.01 -11.77
N ALA A 90 1.32 16.58 -11.50
CA ALA A 90 2.26 17.06 -12.52
C ALA A 90 3.21 15.99 -13.08
N LEU A 91 3.27 14.78 -12.50
CA LEU A 91 4.33 13.82 -12.84
C LEU A 91 3.93 12.95 -14.04
N GLU A 92 4.72 12.96 -15.12
CA GLU A 92 4.67 11.97 -16.20
C GLU A 92 5.57 10.79 -15.84
N LEU A 93 5.01 9.58 -15.71
CA LEU A 93 5.77 8.41 -15.33
C LEU A 93 6.29 7.65 -16.55
N ALA A 94 7.61 7.50 -16.61
CA ALA A 94 8.29 6.64 -17.57
C ALA A 94 8.13 5.14 -17.23
N GLN A 95 8.01 4.79 -15.93
CA GLN A 95 7.64 3.47 -15.39
C GLN A 95 7.62 3.54 -13.84
N GLY A 96 6.59 2.99 -13.21
CA GLY A 96 6.59 2.67 -11.77
C GLY A 96 6.01 3.73 -10.85
N LEU A 97 4.80 3.46 -10.35
CA LEU A 97 4.10 4.26 -9.35
C LEU A 97 3.96 3.41 -8.08
N ALA A 98 3.94 4.02 -6.90
CA ALA A 98 3.62 3.34 -5.65
C ALA A 98 3.03 4.35 -4.65
N ILE A 99 1.78 4.82 -4.88
CA ILE A 99 1.28 6.02 -4.19
C ILE A 99 -0.16 5.99 -3.67
N SER A 100 -0.28 6.47 -2.42
CA SER A 100 -1.38 7.21 -1.77
C SER A 100 -2.55 7.59 -2.68
N VAL A 101 -3.59 6.78 -2.62
CA VAL A 101 -4.79 6.94 -3.44
C VAL A 101 -5.65 8.06 -2.85
N ARG A 102 -5.63 9.22 -3.51
CA ARG A 102 -6.74 10.19 -3.45
C ARG A 102 -7.68 9.97 -4.62
N ALA A 103 -8.88 10.57 -4.57
CA ALA A 103 -9.83 10.62 -5.68
C ALA A 103 -9.20 11.08 -7.03
N THR A 104 -8.14 11.89 -6.97
CA THR A 104 -7.40 12.38 -8.13
C THR A 104 -6.70 11.28 -8.93
N LEU A 105 -6.14 10.26 -8.26
CA LEU A 105 -5.50 9.13 -8.96
C LEU A 105 -6.54 8.37 -9.79
N ASN A 106 -7.72 8.14 -9.23
CA ASN A 106 -8.81 7.41 -9.90
C ASN A 106 -9.34 8.17 -11.13
N GLN A 107 -9.46 9.50 -11.02
CA GLN A 107 -9.82 10.34 -12.15
C GLN A 107 -8.76 10.27 -13.26
N ARG A 108 -7.47 10.28 -12.90
CA ARG A 108 -6.37 10.17 -13.87
C ARG A 108 -6.32 8.81 -14.54
N LEU A 109 -6.41 7.72 -13.77
CA LEU A 109 -6.50 6.34 -14.27
C LEU A 109 -7.65 6.15 -15.27
N SER A 110 -8.77 6.85 -15.05
CA SER A 110 -9.94 6.73 -15.93
C SER A 110 -9.84 7.59 -17.19
N ARG A 111 -9.08 8.69 -17.16
CA ARG A 111 -8.92 9.61 -18.31
C ARG A 111 -7.72 9.30 -19.20
N ASP A 112 -6.66 8.73 -18.63
CA ASP A 112 -5.38 8.53 -19.30
C ASP A 112 -4.99 7.05 -19.28
N SER A 113 -5.31 6.35 -20.38
CA SER A 113 -5.00 4.93 -20.54
C SER A 113 -3.50 4.68 -20.64
N LYS A 114 -2.74 5.61 -21.23
CA LYS A 114 -1.28 5.49 -21.35
C LYS A 114 -0.63 5.59 -19.96
N PHE A 115 -1.13 6.48 -19.12
CA PHE A 115 -0.73 6.55 -17.72
C PHE A 115 -1.05 5.23 -16.99
N ALA A 116 -2.26 4.68 -17.15
CA ALA A 116 -2.63 3.41 -16.52
C ALA A 116 -1.75 2.22 -16.95
N MET A 117 -1.29 2.20 -18.21
CA MET A 117 -0.38 1.16 -18.72
C MET A 117 1.05 1.25 -18.16
N ASN A 118 1.48 2.43 -17.70
CA ASN A 118 2.84 2.65 -17.18
C ASN A 118 2.96 2.41 -15.66
N ILE A 119 1.86 2.04 -14.99
CA ILE A 119 1.83 1.77 -13.56
C ILE A 119 2.30 0.33 -13.31
N GLY A 120 3.41 0.20 -12.57
CA GLY A 120 3.90 -1.09 -12.09
C GLY A 120 3.13 -1.61 -10.87
N GLY A 121 2.56 -0.73 -10.04
CA GLY A 121 1.80 -1.09 -8.86
C GLY A 121 1.23 0.14 -8.15
N VAL A 122 0.49 -0.06 -7.07
CA VAL A 122 -0.01 1.04 -6.24
C VAL A 122 0.08 0.64 -4.77
N LEU A 123 0.72 1.48 -3.96
CA LEU A 123 0.72 1.36 -2.51
C LEU A 123 -0.18 2.46 -1.94
N VAL A 124 -1.29 2.07 -1.34
CA VAL A 124 -2.25 2.97 -0.71
C VAL A 124 -1.85 3.18 0.74
N GLU A 125 -1.61 4.42 1.10
CA GLU A 125 -1.34 4.80 2.49
C GLU A 125 -2.60 4.61 3.35
N SER A 126 -2.46 4.06 4.56
CA SER A 126 -3.55 4.10 5.53
C SER A 126 -3.56 5.44 6.25
N LYS A 127 -4.77 5.92 6.53
CA LYS A 127 -4.97 7.18 7.24
C LYS A 127 -5.10 6.92 8.73
N THR A 128 -4.47 7.76 9.54
CA THR A 128 -4.80 7.89 10.96
C THR A 128 -6.11 8.67 11.13
N GLU A 129 -6.89 8.37 12.17
CA GLU A 129 -8.23 8.93 12.45
C GLU A 129 -8.34 10.47 12.42
N LEU A 130 -7.22 11.18 12.55
CA LEU A 130 -7.13 12.65 12.51
C LEU A 130 -7.19 13.26 11.10
N GLN A 131 -7.17 12.45 10.03
CA GLN A 131 -7.35 12.88 8.65
C GLN A 131 -8.62 12.29 8.03
N LYS A 132 -9.74 12.30 8.79
CA LYS A 132 -11.07 11.98 8.25
C LYS A 132 -11.34 12.91 7.06
N GLU A 133 -11.56 12.32 5.89
CA GLU A 133 -11.72 13.04 4.64
C GLU A 133 -12.84 14.07 4.71
N SER A 134 -12.58 15.23 4.11
CA SER A 134 -13.57 16.28 3.85
C SER A 134 -14.51 15.95 2.68
N ASP A 135 -14.36 14.79 2.02
CA ASP A 135 -15.23 14.33 0.94
C ASP A 135 -15.51 12.83 1.08
N GLY A 136 -16.78 12.44 1.20
CA GLY A 136 -17.19 11.05 1.39
C GLY A 136 -16.91 10.19 0.15
N PHE A 137 -15.72 9.59 0.07
CA PHE A 137 -15.33 8.67 -0.99
C PHE A 137 -16.02 7.30 -0.86
N SER A 138 -16.62 6.81 -1.94
CA SER A 138 -17.13 5.44 -2.03
C SER A 138 -16.55 4.70 -3.25
N PRO A 139 -15.81 3.59 -3.05
CA PRO A 139 -15.22 2.82 -4.16
C PRO A 139 -16.26 2.02 -4.94
N VAL A 140 -17.49 1.90 -4.42
CA VAL A 140 -18.60 1.17 -5.02
C VAL A 140 -19.28 2.04 -6.08
N GLU A 141 -20.03 1.43 -7.01
CA GLU A 141 -20.82 2.13 -8.02
C GLU A 141 -21.94 2.96 -7.40
N LYS A 142 -22.51 3.85 -8.22
CA LYS A 142 -23.66 4.67 -7.84
C LYS A 142 -24.95 3.88 -7.63
N PHE A 143 -25.12 2.80 -8.37
CA PHE A 143 -26.17 1.81 -8.15
C PHE A 143 -25.50 0.44 -8.01
N PRO A 144 -25.15 0.02 -6.79
CA PRO A 144 -24.57 -1.29 -6.53
C PRO A 144 -25.52 -2.42 -6.99
N GLN A 145 -24.99 -3.42 -7.70
CA GLN A 145 -25.75 -4.60 -8.15
C GLN A 145 -26.97 -4.28 -9.03
N ALA A 146 -26.93 -3.16 -9.77
CA ALA A 146 -28.03 -2.73 -10.64
C ALA A 146 -28.50 -3.82 -11.64
N GLU A 147 -27.58 -4.67 -12.11
CA GLU A 147 -27.86 -5.78 -13.03
C GLU A 147 -28.74 -6.89 -12.42
N PHE A 148 -28.81 -6.99 -11.09
CA PHE A 148 -29.63 -7.96 -10.37
C PHE A 148 -30.91 -7.35 -9.80
N ALA A 149 -31.19 -6.07 -10.10
CA ALA A 149 -32.39 -5.41 -9.62
C ALA A 149 -33.65 -6.06 -10.24
N PRO A 150 -34.75 -6.21 -9.48
CA PRO A 150 -35.99 -6.80 -9.99
C PRO A 150 -36.74 -5.89 -10.98
N TYR A 151 -36.17 -4.74 -11.33
CA TYR A 151 -36.75 -3.73 -12.21
C TYR A 151 -35.71 -3.22 -13.21
N LYS A 152 -36.18 -2.80 -14.39
CA LYS A 152 -35.30 -2.34 -15.48
C LYS A 152 -34.79 -0.89 -15.31
N ARG A 153 -35.45 -0.08 -14.48
CA ARG A 153 -35.06 1.33 -14.28
C ARG A 153 -33.90 1.42 -13.29
N THR A 154 -32.69 1.56 -13.81
CA THR A 154 -31.44 1.65 -13.02
C THR A 154 -30.90 3.07 -12.89
N SER A 155 -31.71 4.09 -13.14
CA SER A 155 -31.28 5.50 -13.13
C SER A 155 -31.21 6.13 -11.74
N TYR A 156 -31.72 5.46 -10.71
CA TYR A 156 -31.67 5.98 -9.34
C TYR A 156 -30.29 5.74 -8.72
N GLU A 157 -29.64 6.82 -8.28
CA GLU A 157 -28.32 6.77 -7.65
C GLU A 157 -28.45 6.53 -6.14
N TRP A 158 -28.46 5.27 -5.70
CA TRP A 158 -28.45 4.90 -4.28
C TRP A 158 -27.20 5.40 -3.54
N ASN A 159 -26.09 5.51 -4.25
CA ASN A 159 -24.79 5.96 -3.76
C ASN A 159 -24.26 7.10 -4.64
N PRO A 160 -24.73 8.35 -4.46
CA PRO A 160 -24.34 9.47 -5.32
C PRO A 160 -22.81 9.69 -5.40
N ASN A 161 -22.10 9.36 -4.32
CA ASN A 161 -20.64 9.47 -4.22
C ASN A 161 -19.89 8.21 -4.71
N GLY A 162 -20.59 7.30 -5.39
CA GLY A 162 -20.03 6.05 -5.90
C GLY A 162 -19.16 6.25 -7.13
N PHE A 163 -17.90 5.84 -7.04
CA PHE A 163 -16.94 5.92 -8.15
C PHE A 163 -16.83 4.63 -8.98
N GLY A 164 -17.32 3.50 -8.48
CA GLY A 164 -17.27 2.22 -9.20
C GLY A 164 -15.87 1.67 -9.47
N ILE A 165 -14.88 2.10 -8.69
CA ILE A 165 -13.46 1.72 -8.85
C ILE A 165 -13.27 0.22 -8.62
N ILE A 166 -13.94 -0.35 -7.62
CA ILE A 166 -13.77 -1.77 -7.25
C ILE A 166 -14.23 -2.74 -8.35
N ARG A 167 -15.06 -2.29 -9.30
CA ARG A 167 -15.56 -3.12 -10.41
C ARG A 167 -14.71 -3.02 -11.67
N LYS A 168 -13.67 -2.20 -11.70
CA LYS A 168 -12.76 -2.10 -12.84
C LYS A 168 -11.67 -3.17 -12.76
N PRO A 169 -11.24 -3.73 -13.90
CA PRO A 169 -10.05 -4.56 -13.96
C PRO A 169 -8.79 -3.69 -13.91
N TYR A 170 -7.85 -4.06 -13.03
CA TYR A 170 -6.53 -3.46 -12.93
C TYR A 170 -5.47 -4.55 -13.16
N ASN A 171 -4.62 -4.31 -14.16
CA ASN A 171 -3.49 -5.18 -14.53
C ASN A 171 -2.20 -4.74 -13.82
N PHE A 172 -2.34 -4.27 -12.58
CA PHE A 172 -1.24 -3.98 -11.68
C PHE A 172 -1.68 -4.27 -10.24
N PRO A 173 -0.75 -4.66 -9.36
CA PRO A 173 -1.04 -4.91 -7.95
C PRO A 173 -1.36 -3.62 -7.20
N VAL A 174 -2.30 -3.71 -6.26
CA VAL A 174 -2.65 -2.61 -5.35
C VAL A 174 -2.67 -3.15 -3.92
N PHE A 175 -2.00 -2.47 -2.98
CA PHE A 175 -1.97 -2.85 -1.56
C PHE A 175 -2.32 -1.66 -0.69
N LEU A 176 -3.20 -1.85 0.29
CA LEU A 176 -3.42 -0.89 1.38
C LEU A 176 -2.45 -1.19 2.53
N LEU A 177 -1.55 -0.26 2.83
CA LEU A 177 -0.52 -0.44 3.84
C LEU A 177 -1.05 -0.25 5.27
N SER A 178 -0.38 -0.88 6.23
CA SER A 178 -0.57 -0.60 7.65
C SER A 178 -0.18 0.85 8.01
N PRO A 179 -0.66 1.40 9.15
CA PRO A 179 -0.27 2.75 9.57
C PRO A 179 1.23 2.92 9.83
N GLY A 180 1.89 1.86 10.32
CA GLY A 180 3.33 1.86 10.55
C GLY A 180 4.12 1.93 9.24
N ASP A 181 3.79 1.06 8.29
CA ASP A 181 4.48 0.97 7.01
C ASP A 181 4.20 2.15 6.07
N THR A 182 3.10 2.86 6.30
CA THR A 182 2.79 4.11 5.61
C THR A 182 3.88 5.17 5.85
N LEU A 183 4.42 5.27 7.07
CA LEU A 183 5.49 6.22 7.38
C LEU A 183 6.80 5.81 6.68
N THR A 184 7.14 4.52 6.73
CA THR A 184 8.30 3.97 6.02
C THR A 184 8.23 4.25 4.51
N LEU A 185 7.07 4.04 3.89
CA LEU A 185 6.86 4.33 2.48
C LEU A 185 7.09 5.82 2.16
N GLN A 186 6.58 6.72 3.00
CA GLN A 186 6.73 8.17 2.81
C GLN A 186 8.18 8.61 2.86
N GLU A 187 8.96 8.08 3.80
CA GLU A 187 10.40 8.36 3.92
C GLU A 187 11.16 7.90 2.68
N VAL A 188 10.87 6.68 2.20
CA VAL A 188 11.48 6.11 1.00
C VAL A 188 11.12 6.93 -0.25
N ALA A 189 9.85 7.31 -0.41
CA ALA A 189 9.41 8.13 -1.53
C ALA A 189 10.10 9.52 -1.54
N LEU A 190 10.28 10.14 -0.37
CA LEU A 190 11.01 11.40 -0.22
C LEU A 190 12.50 11.24 -0.52
N LYS A 191 13.12 10.14 -0.09
CA LYS A 191 14.52 9.81 -0.37
C LYS A 191 14.75 9.64 -1.87
N ASN A 192 13.88 8.91 -2.55
CA ASN A 192 13.94 8.73 -4.01
C ASN A 192 13.78 10.06 -4.75
N ALA A 193 12.84 10.91 -4.33
CA ALA A 193 12.63 12.23 -4.94
C ALA A 193 13.87 13.14 -4.84
N LYS A 194 14.61 13.08 -3.72
CA LYS A 194 15.84 13.87 -3.52
C LYS A 194 17.02 13.39 -4.35
N ARG A 195 17.11 12.09 -4.65
CA ARG A 195 18.23 11.50 -5.39
C ARG A 195 18.20 11.85 -6.87
N GLY A 196 17.01 11.98 -7.47
CA GLY A 196 16.87 12.16 -8.92
C GLY A 196 17.35 10.95 -9.73
N GLN A 197 17.03 10.91 -11.02
CA GLN A 197 17.60 9.96 -11.98
C GLN A 197 19.03 10.44 -12.31
N PRO A 198 20.12 9.67 -12.09
CA PRO A 198 20.28 8.25 -12.49
C PRO A 198 20.72 7.29 -11.36
N TYR A 199 20.60 7.69 -10.09
CA TYR A 199 21.11 6.88 -8.97
C TYR A 199 20.21 5.70 -8.64
N ALA A 200 20.77 4.68 -7.96
CA ALA A 200 19.99 3.58 -7.42
C ALA A 200 18.87 4.12 -6.50
N VAL A 201 17.64 3.88 -6.93
CA VAL A 201 16.41 4.23 -6.20
C VAL A 201 15.90 3.01 -5.44
N ASP A 202 15.26 3.26 -4.32
CA ASP A 202 14.55 2.21 -3.60
C ASP A 202 13.31 1.79 -4.40
N VAL A 203 13.09 0.49 -4.53
CA VAL A 203 12.01 -0.10 -5.34
C VAL A 203 11.05 -0.91 -4.47
N ALA A 204 9.80 -1.02 -4.90
CA ALA A 204 8.83 -1.93 -4.34
C ALA A 204 8.74 -3.19 -5.20
N GLU A 205 8.82 -4.35 -4.56
CA GLU A 205 8.52 -5.65 -5.17
C GLU A 205 7.11 -6.08 -4.77
N PHE A 206 6.28 -6.39 -5.75
CA PHE A 206 4.90 -6.84 -5.57
C PHE A 206 4.77 -8.32 -5.96
N ASN A 207 4.47 -9.15 -4.96
CA ASN A 207 4.23 -10.57 -5.15
C ASN A 207 2.73 -10.90 -5.00
N LEU A 208 1.94 -10.49 -5.99
CA LEU A 208 0.50 -10.77 -6.05
C LEU A 208 0.14 -11.50 -7.34
N VAL A 209 0.76 -12.66 -7.55
CA VAL A 209 0.50 -13.48 -8.74
C VAL A 209 -0.70 -14.39 -8.52
N MET A 210 -1.78 -14.12 -9.24
CA MET A 210 -3.02 -14.92 -9.17
C MET A 210 -2.90 -16.18 -10.04
N GLN A 211 -3.50 -17.29 -9.58
CA GLN A 211 -3.53 -18.55 -10.36
C GLN A 211 -4.30 -18.40 -11.67
N THR A 212 -5.36 -17.60 -11.66
CA THR A 212 -6.14 -17.25 -12.84
C THR A 212 -5.29 -16.55 -13.90
N THR A 213 -4.42 -15.62 -13.49
CA THR A 213 -3.45 -14.97 -14.37
C THR A 213 -2.41 -15.96 -14.90
N LYS A 214 -1.89 -16.87 -14.06
CA LYS A 214 -0.92 -17.89 -14.48
C LYS A 214 -1.49 -18.81 -15.56
N ALA A 215 -2.74 -19.26 -15.36
CA ALA A 215 -3.43 -20.16 -16.27
C ALA A 215 -4.04 -19.46 -17.49
N GLY A 216 -4.11 -18.12 -17.52
CA GLY A 216 -4.73 -17.38 -18.61
C GLY A 216 -6.26 -17.51 -18.63
N THR A 217 -6.89 -17.73 -17.48
CA THR A 217 -8.34 -17.84 -17.34
C THR A 217 -8.93 -16.50 -16.91
N HIS A 218 -9.74 -15.89 -17.76
CA HIS A 218 -10.18 -14.50 -17.61
C HIS A 218 -11.67 -14.34 -17.28
N ASN A 219 -12.40 -15.43 -17.05
CA ASN A 219 -13.81 -15.38 -16.65
C ASN A 219 -14.14 -16.57 -15.75
N SER A 220 -15.31 -16.50 -15.10
CA SER A 220 -15.72 -17.53 -14.14
C SER A 220 -15.89 -18.90 -14.78
N GLU A 221 -16.32 -18.98 -16.04
CA GLU A 221 -16.49 -20.25 -16.76
C GLU A 221 -15.16 -20.96 -17.00
N SER A 222 -14.20 -20.26 -17.60
CA SER A 222 -12.86 -20.80 -17.88
C SER A 222 -12.11 -21.13 -16.60
N CYS A 223 -12.18 -20.29 -15.57
CA CYS A 223 -11.42 -20.53 -14.34
C CYS A 223 -11.95 -21.72 -13.53
N LEU A 224 -13.28 -21.94 -13.52
CA LEU A 224 -13.87 -23.11 -12.86
C LEU A 224 -13.56 -24.39 -13.63
N LYS A 225 -13.61 -24.34 -14.97
CA LYS A 225 -13.26 -25.47 -15.83
C LYS A 225 -11.81 -25.94 -15.62
N GLU A 226 -10.87 -25.00 -15.55
CA GLU A 226 -9.45 -25.27 -15.35
C GLU A 226 -9.06 -25.43 -13.86
N SER A 227 -10.03 -25.31 -12.93
CA SER A 227 -9.80 -25.37 -11.48
C SER A 227 -8.77 -24.36 -10.95
N THR A 228 -8.77 -23.15 -11.52
CA THR A 228 -7.83 -22.07 -11.18
C THR A 228 -8.44 -21.03 -10.24
N CYS A 229 -9.71 -21.18 -9.89
CA CYS A 229 -10.48 -20.30 -9.00
C CYS A 229 -11.47 -21.10 -8.15
N LEU A 230 -12.02 -20.45 -7.11
CA LEU A 230 -13.09 -21.01 -6.27
C LEU A 230 -14.32 -20.11 -6.34
N PRO A 231 -15.53 -20.67 -6.24
CA PRO A 231 -16.75 -19.87 -6.15
C PRO A 231 -16.75 -19.05 -4.85
N LEU A 232 -17.16 -17.78 -4.95
CA LEU A 232 -17.36 -16.94 -3.78
C LEU A 232 -18.67 -17.32 -3.08
N GLY A 233 -18.58 -17.69 -1.80
CA GLY A 233 -19.73 -18.09 -1.01
C GLY A 233 -19.42 -18.13 0.48
N GLY A 234 -20.47 -18.31 1.28
CA GLY A 234 -20.39 -18.43 2.73
C GLY A 234 -21.74 -18.86 3.30
N TYR A 235 -21.76 -19.10 4.61
CA TYR A 235 -22.99 -19.53 5.30
C TYR A 235 -23.79 -18.32 5.79
N GLY A 236 -25.07 -18.25 5.42
CA GLY A 236 -26.02 -17.31 6.00
C GLY A 236 -26.52 -17.79 7.36
N LYS A 237 -26.53 -16.92 8.36
CA LYS A 237 -27.16 -17.21 9.65
C LYS A 237 -28.66 -16.88 9.58
N GLY A 238 -29.49 -17.91 9.43
CA GLY A 238 -30.94 -17.79 9.61
C GLY A 238 -31.32 -18.01 11.06
N LYS A 239 -32.10 -17.08 11.65
CA LYS A 239 -32.84 -17.34 12.89
C LYS A 239 -34.29 -17.57 12.51
N MET A 240 -34.78 -18.79 12.69
CA MET A 240 -36.19 -19.11 12.55
C MET A 240 -36.88 -18.85 13.90
N GLY A 241 -37.90 -17.99 13.92
CA GLY A 241 -38.64 -17.60 15.12
C GLY A 241 -39.67 -18.62 15.61
N THR A 242 -39.58 -19.86 15.12
CA THR A 242 -40.47 -20.96 15.49
C THR A 242 -39.60 -22.20 15.64
N LEU A 243 -39.74 -22.91 16.78
CA LEU A 243 -39.12 -24.21 16.98
C LEU A 243 -39.60 -25.13 15.86
N VAL A 244 -38.72 -25.43 14.92
CA VAL A 244 -38.93 -26.52 13.96
C VAL A 244 -38.55 -27.78 14.72
N ASP A 245 -39.52 -28.67 14.97
CA ASP A 245 -39.28 -29.97 15.61
C ASP A 245 -38.06 -30.65 15.00
N THR A 246 -37.04 -30.86 15.83
CA THR A 246 -35.75 -31.45 15.50
C THR A 246 -35.87 -32.97 15.32
N GLU A 247 -36.58 -33.44 14.29
CA GLU A 247 -36.55 -34.85 13.90
C GLU A 247 -36.09 -35.12 12.46
N LEU A 248 -35.81 -34.11 11.63
CA LEU A 248 -35.30 -34.34 10.28
C LEU A 248 -34.17 -33.37 9.90
N LEU A 249 -32.93 -33.73 10.24
CA LEU A 249 -31.77 -33.78 9.33
C LEU A 249 -30.50 -34.14 10.14
N MET A 250 -30.32 -35.41 10.48
CA MET A 250 -28.97 -35.95 10.61
C MET A 250 -28.42 -36.15 9.19
N LEU A 251 -27.78 -35.13 8.63
CA LEU A 251 -26.88 -35.32 7.50
C LEU A 251 -25.45 -35.45 8.04
N HIS A 252 -24.96 -36.68 7.87
CA HIS A 252 -23.66 -37.22 8.19
C HIS A 252 -22.53 -36.28 7.69
N ILE A 253 -21.80 -35.65 8.60
CA ILE A 253 -20.52 -35.01 8.29
C ILE A 253 -19.47 -36.11 8.34
N SER A 254 -19.21 -36.77 7.20
CA SER A 254 -17.98 -37.52 7.01
C SER A 254 -16.84 -36.55 6.70
N SER A 255 -15.94 -36.45 7.67
CA SER A 255 -14.60 -35.86 7.65
C SER A 255 -13.94 -35.77 6.27
N VAL A 256 -13.52 -34.56 5.89
CA VAL A 256 -12.47 -34.35 4.88
C VAL A 256 -11.17 -34.09 5.64
N GLN A 257 -10.28 -35.07 5.57
CA GLN A 257 -8.94 -35.04 6.13
C GLN A 257 -8.02 -34.36 5.11
N TRP A 258 -7.32 -33.29 5.52
CA TRP A 258 -6.27 -32.69 4.71
C TRP A 258 -4.99 -33.50 4.89
N LEU A 259 -4.43 -33.99 3.78
CA LEU A 259 -3.02 -34.34 3.63
C LEU A 259 -2.36 -33.28 2.75
#